data_AF-A0A182R9G8-F1
#
_entry.id   AF-A0A182R9G8-F1
#
_cell.length_a   1.000
_cell.length_b   1.000
_cell.length_c   1.000
_cell.angle_alpha   90.00
_cell.angle_beta   90.00
_cell.angle_gamma   90.00
#
_symmetry.space_group_name_H-M   'P 1'
#
loop_
_entity.id
_entity.type
_entity.pdbx_description
1 polymer ?
#
loop_
_entity_poly.entity_id
_entity_poly.type
_entity_poly.pdbx_seq_one_letter_code
_entity_poly.pdbx_strand_id
1 'polypeptide(L)'
;MAQDTAVKRGHKIPVPSNYRNAAKYVQIAKEEKRNIMPLLEQDKHFRAGRTVVGRVLNNMPIIDLIYNELDLATKEPRIKQWLAKVMIAEVLFGNGRLVGNSRPVESMKVYVDEMHMLLDRHMKDIKKNEEKFKGWVAERRALSIRWTSIGKLECRVRRYLANPLRVCRLLVCRRRKIRTRYRFTRDRLHLPSCGCSSTALPCSRYLSVHSTERDTC
;
A
#
# COMPACT_ATOMS: atom_id res chain seq x y z
N MET A 1 -6.64 64.08 26.74
CA MET A 1 -5.43 63.44 26.19
C MET A 1 -5.71 61.95 26.12
N ALA A 2 -6.09 61.44 24.95
CA ALA A 2 -6.37 60.02 24.75
C ALA A 2 -5.03 59.28 24.62
N GLN A 3 -4.78 58.33 25.51
CA GLN A 3 -3.62 57.45 25.39
C GLN A 3 -3.98 56.32 24.43
N ASP A 4 -3.44 56.38 23.21
CA ASP A 4 -3.45 55.27 22.27
C ASP A 4 -2.58 54.13 22.83
N THR A 5 -3.20 53.20 23.55
CA THR A 5 -2.52 51.96 23.95
C THR A 5 -2.37 51.07 22.71
N ALA A 6 -1.28 51.26 21.97
CA ALA A 6 -0.86 50.36 20.92
C ALA A 6 -0.66 48.96 21.52
N VAL A 7 -1.62 48.07 21.30
CA VAL A 7 -1.56 46.67 21.71
C VAL A 7 -0.33 46.03 21.07
N LYS A 8 0.73 45.81 21.86
CA LYS A 8 1.90 45.02 21.45
C LYS A 8 1.42 43.64 21.04
N ARG A 9 1.31 43.38 19.74
CA ARG A 9 0.99 42.05 19.20
C ARG A 9 2.11 41.11 19.63
N GLY A 10 1.80 40.20 20.56
CA GLY A 10 2.77 39.23 21.08
C GLY A 10 3.45 38.45 19.95
N HIS A 11 4.73 38.13 20.14
CA HIS A 11 5.51 37.38 19.16
C HIS A 11 4.87 36.02 18.85
N LYS A 12 4.63 35.75 17.57
CA LYS A 12 4.06 34.47 17.13
C LYS A 12 5.07 33.35 17.36
N ILE A 13 4.75 32.43 18.27
CA ILE A 13 5.58 31.25 18.52
C ILE A 13 5.56 30.36 17.26
N PRO A 14 6.72 30.07 16.64
CA PRO A 14 6.77 29.24 15.46
C PRO A 14 6.45 27.78 15.79
N VAL A 15 5.82 27.09 14.84
CA VAL A 15 5.68 25.62 14.90
C VAL A 15 7.07 24.99 14.87
N PRO A 16 7.34 23.94 15.69
CA PRO A 16 8.60 23.21 15.67
C PRO A 16 9.03 22.81 14.26
N SER A 17 10.33 22.96 13.98
CA SER A 17 10.93 22.67 12.66
C SER A 17 10.66 21.24 12.19
N ASN A 18 10.65 20.28 13.12
CA ASN A 18 10.40 18.87 12.84
C ASN A 18 9.04 18.66 12.15
N TYR A 19 7.96 19.18 12.73
CA TYR A 19 6.61 19.03 12.14
C TYR A 19 6.46 19.80 10.84
N ARG A 20 7.05 21.00 10.76
CA ARG A 20 6.99 21.83 9.57
C ARG A 20 7.67 21.16 8.37
N ASN A 21 8.86 20.59 8.57
CA ASN A 21 9.60 19.91 7.52
C ASN A 21 8.98 18.55 7.19
N ALA A 22 8.49 17.80 8.20
CA ALA A 22 7.77 16.56 7.96
C ALA A 22 6.54 16.77 7.07
N ALA A 23 5.75 17.81 7.34
CA ALA A 23 4.58 18.14 6.54
C ALA A 23 4.94 18.45 5.08
N LYS A 24 6.06 19.16 4.83
CA LYS A 24 6.56 19.41 3.47
C LYS A 24 6.94 18.11 2.75
N TYR A 25 7.68 17.22 3.39
CA TYR A 25 8.10 15.96 2.77
C TYR A 25 6.91 15.02 2.49
N VAL A 26 5.95 14.95 3.42
CA VAL A 26 4.71 14.17 3.21
C VAL A 26 3.91 14.75 2.04
N GLN A 27 3.82 16.08 1.95
CA GLN A 27 3.16 16.75 0.84
C GLN A 27 3.84 16.41 -0.50
N ILE A 28 5.16 16.53 -0.60
CA ILE A 28 5.93 16.17 -1.80
C ILE A 28 5.72 14.70 -2.18
N ALA A 29 5.74 13.79 -1.20
CA ALA A 29 5.52 12.36 -1.44
C ALA A 29 4.14 12.07 -2.04
N LYS A 30 3.10 12.81 -1.63
CA LYS A 30 1.71 12.54 -2.01
C LYS A 30 1.27 13.30 -3.25
N GLU A 31 1.56 14.60 -3.31
CA GLU A 31 1.15 15.47 -4.41
C GLU A 31 2.06 15.27 -5.64
N GLU A 32 3.38 15.30 -5.44
CA GLU A 32 4.34 15.17 -6.54
C GLU A 32 4.68 13.71 -6.88
N LYS A 33 4.25 12.75 -6.03
CA LYS A 33 4.55 11.30 -6.17
C LYS A 33 6.05 11.00 -6.33
N ARG A 34 6.91 11.84 -5.75
CA ARG A 34 8.37 11.69 -5.81
C ARG A 34 8.89 10.79 -4.71
N ASN A 35 10.01 10.13 -4.98
CA ASN A 35 10.75 9.42 -3.94
C ASN A 35 11.41 10.44 -3.01
N ILE A 36 11.00 10.42 -1.73
CA ILE A 36 11.49 11.34 -0.71
C ILE A 36 12.80 10.90 -0.04
N MET A 37 13.21 9.64 -0.19
CA MET A 37 14.43 9.12 0.44
C MET A 37 15.68 9.94 0.10
N PRO A 38 15.98 10.30 -1.17
CA PRO A 38 17.15 11.12 -1.48
C PRO A 38 17.08 12.52 -0.83
N LEU A 39 15.88 13.11 -0.74
CA LEU A 39 15.68 14.41 -0.09
C LEU A 39 15.90 14.33 1.42
N LEU A 40 15.44 13.23 2.04
CA LEU A 40 15.67 12.97 3.45
C LEU A 40 17.14 12.67 3.75
N GLU A 41 17.89 12.06 2.84
CA GLU A 41 19.33 11.79 3.01
C GLU A 41 20.17 13.06 2.95
N GLN A 42 19.83 13.99 2.06
CA GLN A 42 20.50 15.29 1.94
C GLN A 42 20.38 16.12 3.22
N ASP A 43 19.25 16.03 3.92
CA ASP A 43 18.93 16.87 5.07
C ASP A 43 19.47 16.29 6.41
N LYS A 44 20.79 16.38 6.63
CA LYS A 44 21.49 15.71 7.76
C LYS A 44 20.90 16.00 9.15
N HIS A 45 20.40 17.22 9.38
CA HIS A 45 19.89 17.68 10.67
C HIS A 45 18.45 17.20 10.98
N PHE A 46 17.74 16.63 10.01
CA PHE A 46 16.36 16.19 10.16
C PHE A 46 16.23 14.74 10.68
N ARG A 47 16.93 14.37 11.76
CA ARG A 47 16.93 12.97 12.26
C ARG A 47 15.59 12.56 12.88
N ALA A 48 15.09 13.34 13.82
CA ALA A 48 13.85 13.01 14.53
C ALA A 48 12.61 13.05 13.62
N GLY A 49 12.60 13.93 12.61
CA GLY A 49 11.45 14.05 11.71
C GLY A 49 11.36 12.97 10.63
N ARG A 50 12.47 12.28 10.30
CA ARG A 50 12.46 11.16 9.33
C ARG A 50 11.51 10.03 9.76
N THR A 51 11.54 9.67 11.04
CA THR A 51 10.66 8.62 11.59
C THR A 51 9.19 9.03 11.52
N VAL A 52 8.90 10.31 11.79
CA VAL A 52 7.54 10.87 11.69
C VAL A 52 7.01 10.76 10.26
N VAL A 53 7.83 11.12 9.26
CA VAL A 53 7.45 10.99 7.84
C VAL A 53 7.14 9.53 7.48
N GLY A 54 7.99 8.59 7.89
CA GLY A 54 7.76 7.15 7.65
C GLY A 54 6.46 6.65 8.28
N ARG A 55 6.18 7.04 9.53
CA ARG A 55 4.92 6.68 10.24
C ARG A 55 3.68 7.21 9.51
N VAL A 56 3.73 8.46 9.06
CA VAL A 56 2.62 9.10 8.34
C VAL A 56 2.34 8.36 7.02
N LEU A 57 3.39 8.06 6.24
CA LEU A 57 3.22 7.41 4.94
C LEU A 57 2.71 5.97 5.06
N ASN A 58 3.18 5.22 6.04
CA ASN A 58 2.76 3.84 6.27
C ASN A 58 1.31 3.75 6.75
N ASN A 59 0.88 4.67 7.61
CA ASN A 59 -0.46 4.65 8.23
C ASN A 59 -1.43 5.66 7.61
N MET A 60 -1.12 6.17 6.42
CA MET A 60 -1.89 7.25 5.79
C MET A 60 -3.40 6.96 5.68
N PRO A 61 -3.85 5.75 5.26
CA PRO A 61 -5.28 5.47 5.15
C PRO A 61 -6.03 5.66 6.48
N ILE A 62 -5.43 5.21 7.58
CA ILE A 62 -6.04 5.34 8.92
C ILE A 62 -6.05 6.81 9.36
N ILE A 63 -4.95 7.53 9.13
CA ILE A 63 -4.84 8.95 9.47
C ILE A 63 -5.85 9.79 8.67
N ASP A 64 -6.07 9.47 7.40
CA ASP A 64 -7.06 10.16 6.55
C ASP A 64 -8.48 9.95 7.06
N LEU A 65 -8.83 8.73 7.49
CA LEU A 65 -10.13 8.43 8.10
C LEU A 65 -10.34 9.26 9.38
N ILE A 66 -9.37 9.24 10.29
CA ILE A 66 -9.45 9.98 11.55
C ILE A 66 -9.53 11.49 11.30
N TYR A 67 -8.74 12.00 10.34
CA TYR A 67 -8.76 13.43 9.98
C TYR A 67 -10.14 13.87 9.46
N ASN A 68 -10.80 13.02 8.66
CA ASN A 68 -12.12 13.30 8.11
C ASN A 68 -13.23 13.17 9.17
N GLU A 69 -13.16 12.16 10.04
CA GLU A 69 -14.14 11.97 11.12
C GLU A 69 -14.10 13.07 12.18
N LEU A 70 -12.91 13.59 12.48
CA LEU A 70 -12.76 14.73 13.40
C LEU A 70 -13.28 16.04 12.80
N ASP A 71 -13.46 16.10 11.48
CA ASP A 71 -13.77 17.31 10.70
C ASP A 71 -12.85 18.50 11.06
N LEU A 72 -11.54 18.23 11.11
CA LEU A 72 -10.52 19.21 11.51
C LEU A 72 -10.45 20.41 10.56
N ALA A 73 -10.89 20.25 9.31
CA ALA A 73 -10.95 21.32 8.33
C ALA A 73 -11.95 22.42 8.74
N THR A 74 -13.09 22.03 9.30
CA THR A 74 -14.14 22.94 9.78
C THR A 74 -13.82 23.49 11.16
N LYS A 75 -13.35 22.62 12.08
CA LYS A 75 -13.04 23.01 13.47
C LYS A 75 -11.85 23.99 13.54
N GLU A 76 -10.79 23.71 12.80
CA GLU A 76 -9.53 24.47 12.89
C GLU A 76 -8.98 24.84 11.49
N PRO A 77 -9.63 25.79 10.78
CA PRO A 77 -9.25 26.16 9.41
C PRO A 77 -7.86 26.80 9.31
N ARG A 78 -7.26 27.20 10.44
CA ARG A 78 -5.93 27.80 10.51
C ARG A 78 -4.82 26.76 10.39
N ILE A 79 -5.12 25.48 10.65
CA ILE A 79 -4.14 24.40 10.62
C ILE A 79 -4.11 23.83 9.21
N LYS A 80 -2.91 23.78 8.60
CA LYS A 80 -2.75 23.14 7.30
C LYS A 80 -3.03 21.64 7.41
N GLN A 81 -3.79 21.08 6.46
CA GLN A 81 -4.11 19.65 6.38
C GLN A 81 -2.90 18.74 6.63
N TRP A 82 -1.80 18.95 5.88
CA TRP A 82 -0.61 18.10 5.99
C TRP A 82 0.07 18.19 7.36
N LEU A 83 0.00 19.35 8.00
CA LEU A 83 0.51 19.54 9.34
C LEU A 83 -0.35 18.81 10.37
N ALA A 84 -1.68 18.87 10.24
CA ALA A 84 -2.60 18.13 11.10
C ALA A 84 -2.36 16.62 10.99
N LYS A 85 -2.26 16.07 9.79
CA LYS A 85 -1.97 14.64 9.54
C LYS A 85 -0.67 14.18 10.21
N VAL A 86 0.38 15.00 10.14
CA VAL A 86 1.65 14.74 10.82
C VAL A 86 1.49 14.72 12.34
N MET A 87 0.71 15.66 12.91
CA MET A 87 0.45 15.70 14.35
C MET A 87 -0.38 14.49 14.81
N ILE A 88 -1.41 14.10 14.06
CA ILE A 88 -2.20 12.89 14.33
C ILE A 88 -1.28 11.66 14.38
N ALA A 89 -0.39 11.52 13.40
CA ALA A 89 0.51 10.38 13.35
C ALA A 89 1.47 10.31 14.54
N GLU A 90 1.95 11.46 15.03
CA GLU A 90 2.84 11.51 16.20
C GLU A 90 2.11 11.17 17.50
N VAL A 91 0.84 11.54 17.63
CA VAL A 91 -0.02 11.17 18.77
C VAL A 91 -0.30 9.67 18.74
N LEU A 92 -0.76 9.14 17.61
CA LEU A 92 -1.24 7.76 17.54
C LEU A 92 -0.14 6.71 17.43
N PHE A 93 0.90 6.97 16.63
CA PHE A 93 1.94 5.98 16.30
C PHE A 93 3.33 6.40 16.80
N GLY A 94 3.43 7.57 17.45
CA GLY A 94 4.66 8.13 17.94
C GLY A 94 4.78 8.07 19.45
N ASN A 95 5.16 9.19 20.04
CA ASN A 95 5.42 9.28 21.48
C ASN A 95 4.15 9.50 22.32
N GLY A 96 2.97 9.55 21.71
CA GLY A 96 1.72 9.86 22.42
C GLY A 96 1.58 11.31 22.86
N ARG A 97 2.55 12.17 22.51
CA ARG A 97 2.59 13.57 22.95
C ARG A 97 3.09 14.49 21.86
N LEU A 98 2.51 15.68 21.79
CA LEU A 98 2.93 16.74 20.89
C LEU A 98 3.92 17.68 21.58
N VAL A 99 5.08 17.90 20.94
CA VAL A 99 6.15 18.74 21.46
C VAL A 99 5.92 20.20 21.03
N GLY A 100 6.05 21.12 21.98
CA GLY A 100 6.01 22.56 21.71
C GLY A 100 4.71 23.25 22.14
N ASN A 101 4.79 24.59 22.17
CA ASN A 101 3.75 25.50 22.68
C ASN A 101 3.26 26.45 21.58
N SER A 102 3.36 26.01 20.32
CA SER A 102 2.78 26.77 19.22
C SER A 102 1.27 26.57 19.22
N ARG A 103 0.49 27.61 18.92
CA ARG A 103 -0.98 27.57 18.84
C ARG A 103 -1.57 26.33 18.14
N PRO A 104 -1.10 25.88 16.96
CA PRO A 104 -1.66 24.67 16.33
C PRO A 104 -1.40 23.39 17.14
N VAL A 105 -0.27 23.32 17.85
CA VAL A 105 0.03 22.19 18.73
C VAL A 105 -0.90 22.18 19.96
N GLU A 106 -1.15 23.35 20.56
CA GLU A 106 -2.06 23.48 21.69
C GLU A 106 -3.49 23.12 21.32
N SER A 107 -3.97 23.61 20.16
CA SER A 107 -5.30 23.29 19.65
C SER A 107 -5.45 21.79 19.42
N MET A 108 -4.40 21.15 18.89
CA MET A 108 -4.39 19.71 18.64
C MET A 108 -4.38 18.86 19.91
N LYS A 109 -3.78 19.34 21.01
CA LYS A 109 -3.75 18.63 22.30
C LYS A 109 -5.15 18.39 22.87
N VAL A 110 -6.12 19.25 22.56
CA VAL A 110 -7.52 19.13 23.01
C VAL A 110 -8.19 17.88 22.45
N TYR A 111 -7.79 17.44 21.24
CA TYR A 111 -8.44 16.34 20.52
C TYR A 111 -7.72 14.99 20.68
N VAL A 112 -6.70 14.90 21.55
CA VAL A 112 -5.88 13.68 21.71
C VAL A 112 -6.72 12.49 22.14
N ASP A 113 -7.58 12.66 23.14
CA ASP A 113 -8.43 11.58 23.64
C ASP A 113 -9.42 11.10 22.58
N GLU A 114 -10.00 12.04 21.82
CA GLU A 114 -10.91 11.74 20.71
C GLU A 114 -10.19 10.92 19.62
N MET A 115 -8.94 11.27 19.28
CA MET A 115 -8.14 10.52 18.31
C MET A 115 -7.91 9.08 18.73
N HIS A 116 -7.58 8.84 20.00
CA HIS A 116 -7.39 7.48 20.52
C HIS A 116 -8.69 6.67 20.48
N MET A 117 -9.82 7.27 20.88
CA MET A 117 -11.13 6.61 20.80
C MET A 117 -11.52 6.24 19.37
N LEU A 118 -11.26 7.12 18.40
CA LEU A 118 -11.53 6.84 16.99
C LEU A 118 -10.62 5.73 16.46
N LEU A 119 -9.33 5.75 16.79
CA LEU A 119 -8.41 4.68 16.41
C LEU A 119 -8.87 3.32 16.93
N ASP A 120 -9.25 3.24 18.21
CA ASP A 120 -9.73 1.99 18.83
C ASP A 120 -11.00 1.47 18.17
N ARG A 121 -11.92 2.37 17.78
CA ARG A 121 -13.12 2.02 17.01
C ARG A 121 -12.75 1.39 15.67
N HIS A 122 -11.90 2.06 14.89
CA HIS A 122 -11.45 1.56 13.59
C HIS A 122 -10.71 0.22 13.70
N MET A 123 -9.87 0.06 14.72
CA MET A 123 -9.16 -1.21 14.96
C MET A 123 -10.12 -2.37 15.29
N LYS A 124 -11.20 -2.10 16.03
CA LYS A 124 -12.25 -3.10 16.30
C LYS A 124 -13.01 -3.47 15.03
N ASP A 125 -13.33 -2.49 14.18
CA ASP A 125 -14.02 -2.72 12.91
C ASP A 125 -13.16 -3.52 11.93
N ILE A 126 -11.85 -3.25 11.87
CA ILE A 126 -10.90 -4.04 11.08
C ILE A 126 -10.88 -5.50 11.54
N LYS A 127 -10.73 -5.74 12.86
CA LYS A 127 -10.73 -7.10 13.42
C LYS A 127 -12.04 -7.84 13.11
N LYS A 128 -13.18 -7.18 13.31
CA LYS A 128 -14.50 -7.75 13.01
C LYS A 128 -14.64 -8.11 11.53
N ASN A 129 -14.13 -7.27 10.63
CA ASN A 129 -14.14 -7.54 9.20
C ASN A 129 -13.22 -8.71 8.83
N GLU A 130 -12.04 -8.82 9.43
CA GLU A 130 -11.14 -9.96 9.23
C GLU A 130 -11.77 -11.28 9.70
N GLU A 131 -12.42 -11.29 10.86
CA GLU A 131 -13.14 -12.46 11.37
C GLU A 131 -14.29 -12.87 10.46
N LYS A 132 -15.09 -11.90 10.01
CA LYS A 132 -16.16 -12.12 9.03
C LYS A 132 -15.61 -12.70 7.73
N PHE A 133 -14.48 -12.19 7.23
CA PHE A 133 -13.84 -12.69 6.02
C PHE A 133 -13.31 -14.12 6.20
N LYS A 134 -12.66 -14.42 7.33
CA LYS A 134 -12.21 -15.79 7.66
C LYS A 134 -13.38 -16.77 7.72
N GLY A 135 -14.50 -16.38 8.34
CA GLY A 135 -15.72 -17.17 8.37
C GLY A 135 -16.27 -17.47 6.98
N TRP A 136 -16.37 -16.44 6.13
CA TRP A 136 -16.82 -16.58 4.74
C TRP A 136 -15.90 -17.48 3.90
N VAL A 137 -14.57 -17.36 4.05
CA VAL A 137 -13.61 -18.24 3.36
C VAL A 137 -13.74 -19.69 3.83
N ALA A 138 -13.91 -19.92 5.14
CA ALA A 138 -14.11 -21.25 5.70
C ALA A 138 -15.40 -21.89 5.18
N GLU A 139 -16.50 -21.14 5.14
CA GLU A 139 -17.78 -21.58 4.60
C GLU A 139 -17.67 -21.97 3.11
N ARG A 140 -17.03 -21.13 2.28
CA ARG A 140 -16.79 -21.44 0.86
C ARG A 140 -15.90 -22.66 0.65
N ARG A 141 -14.86 -22.85 1.47
CA ARG A 141 -14.03 -24.06 1.42
C ARG A 141 -14.84 -25.30 1.79
N ALA A 142 -15.68 -25.24 2.83
CA ALA A 142 -16.54 -26.35 3.23
C ALA A 142 -17.55 -26.71 2.12
N LEU A 143 -18.13 -25.72 1.44
CA LEU A 143 -18.99 -25.94 0.29
C LEU A 143 -18.22 -26.56 -0.88
N SER A 144 -17.03 -26.06 -1.23
CA SER A 144 -16.20 -26.66 -2.28
C SER A 144 -15.86 -28.14 -1.99
N ILE A 145 -15.52 -28.47 -0.75
CA ILE A 145 -15.27 -29.86 -0.33
C ILE A 145 -16.56 -30.69 -0.51
N ARG A 146 -17.72 -30.17 -0.08
CA ARG A 146 -19.02 -30.85 -0.24
C ARG A 146 -19.35 -31.12 -1.72
N TRP A 147 -19.10 -30.16 -2.61
CA TRP A 147 -19.32 -30.32 -4.06
C TRP A 147 -18.37 -31.37 -4.69
N THR A 148 -17.10 -31.43 -4.28
CA THR A 148 -16.19 -32.50 -4.75
C THR A 148 -16.58 -33.89 -4.25
N SER A 149 -17.20 -33.98 -3.06
CA SER A 149 -17.75 -35.24 -2.54
C SER A 149 -19.02 -35.69 -3.30
N ILE A 150 -19.89 -34.74 -3.69
CA ILE A 150 -21.06 -35.03 -4.55
C ILE A 150 -20.61 -35.48 -5.95
N GLY A 151 -19.59 -34.83 -6.54
CA GLY A 151 -19.00 -35.27 -7.82
C GLY A 151 -18.30 -36.63 -7.77
N LYS A 152 -17.80 -37.04 -6.59
CA LYS A 152 -17.27 -38.40 -6.37
C LYS A 152 -18.37 -39.45 -6.22
N LEU A 153 -19.54 -39.10 -5.69
CA LEU A 153 -20.72 -39.99 -5.64
C LEU A 153 -21.30 -40.23 -7.04
N GLU A 154 -21.38 -39.21 -7.90
CA GLU A 154 -21.80 -39.41 -9.31
C GLU A 154 -20.80 -40.27 -10.11
N CYS A 155 -19.49 -40.16 -9.82
CA CYS A 155 -18.48 -41.06 -10.41
C CYS A 155 -18.53 -42.50 -9.85
N ARG A 156 -19.15 -42.72 -8.68
CA ARG A 156 -19.27 -44.05 -8.05
C ARG A 156 -20.55 -44.77 -8.47
N VAL A 157 -21.65 -44.05 -8.72
CA VAL A 157 -22.87 -44.63 -9.32
C VAL A 157 -22.64 -45.05 -10.79
N ARG A 158 -21.78 -44.35 -11.53
CA ARG A 158 -21.37 -44.78 -12.89
C ARG A 158 -20.50 -46.04 -12.94
N ARG A 159 -20.00 -46.53 -11.80
CA ARG A 159 -19.12 -47.70 -11.72
C ARG A 159 -19.85 -49.00 -11.34
N TYR A 160 -21.15 -48.92 -11.06
CA TYR A 160 -22.00 -50.10 -10.78
C TYR A 160 -22.86 -50.55 -11.98
N LEU A 161 -22.75 -49.89 -13.14
CA LEU A 161 -23.44 -50.30 -14.38
C LEU A 161 -22.48 -50.47 -15.57
N ALA A 162 -21.24 -50.87 -15.32
CA ALA A 162 -20.24 -50.99 -16.39
C ALA A 162 -19.34 -52.23 -16.22
N ASN A 163 -19.94 -53.41 -16.30
CA ASN A 163 -19.47 -54.51 -17.17
C ASN A 163 -20.55 -55.60 -17.15
N PRO A 164 -20.80 -56.34 -18.24
CA PRO A 164 -19.93 -56.55 -19.40
C PRO A 164 -20.65 -56.47 -20.77
N LEU A 165 -19.90 -56.20 -21.83
CA LEU A 165 -20.20 -56.66 -23.20
C LEU A 165 -21.66 -56.52 -23.69
N ARG A 166 -22.11 -55.32 -24.08
CA ARG A 166 -23.21 -55.17 -25.05
C ARG A 166 -23.40 -53.72 -25.51
N VAL A 167 -23.37 -53.55 -26.83
CA VAL A 167 -24.09 -52.53 -27.62
C VAL A 167 -23.56 -51.08 -27.47
N CYS A 168 -22.73 -50.63 -28.41
CA CYS A 168 -23.12 -49.85 -29.60
C CYS A 168 -23.90 -48.56 -29.32
N ARG A 169 -23.34 -47.44 -29.84
CA ARG A 169 -23.99 -46.19 -30.24
C ARG A 169 -25.12 -45.67 -29.33
N LEU A 170 -24.91 -44.48 -28.75
CA LEU A 170 -25.65 -43.27 -29.13
C LEU A 170 -25.24 -42.06 -28.26
N LEU A 171 -24.95 -40.96 -28.96
CA LEU A 171 -25.22 -39.55 -28.60
C LEU A 171 -24.32 -38.90 -27.52
N VAL A 172 -23.39 -37.99 -27.86
CA VAL A 172 -23.56 -36.59 -28.36
C VAL A 172 -24.04 -35.61 -27.28
N CYS A 173 -23.31 -34.48 -27.17
CA CYS A 173 -23.61 -33.23 -26.44
C CYS A 173 -23.49 -33.26 -24.91
N ARG A 174 -22.84 -32.35 -24.17
CA ARG A 174 -22.45 -30.93 -24.36
C ARG A 174 -21.25 -30.64 -23.44
N ARG A 175 -20.11 -30.17 -23.96
CA ARG A 175 -19.10 -29.43 -23.17
C ARG A 175 -18.94 -28.03 -23.79
N ARG A 176 -19.70 -27.05 -23.30
CA ARG A 176 -19.42 -25.63 -23.55
C ARG A 176 -18.25 -25.22 -22.68
N LYS A 177 -17.07 -25.05 -23.29
CA LYS A 177 -15.97 -24.23 -22.78
C LYS A 177 -16.45 -22.78 -22.73
N ILE A 178 -16.61 -22.21 -21.54
CA ILE A 178 -16.60 -20.75 -21.38
C ILE A 178 -15.14 -20.35 -21.19
N ARG A 179 -14.70 -19.55 -22.17
CA ARG A 179 -13.36 -19.03 -22.41
C ARG A 179 -13.35 -17.62 -21.82
N THR A 180 -12.80 -17.41 -20.63
CA THR A 180 -12.53 -16.04 -20.15
C THR A 180 -11.24 -15.54 -20.78
N ARG A 181 -11.40 -14.51 -21.61
CA ARG A 181 -10.35 -13.68 -22.20
C ARG A 181 -9.46 -13.08 -21.10
N TYR A 182 -8.16 -13.32 -21.18
CA TYR A 182 -7.17 -12.30 -20.84
C TYR A 182 -6.36 -12.04 -22.12
N ARG A 183 -6.45 -10.79 -22.60
CA ARG A 183 -5.58 -10.25 -23.64
C ARG A 183 -4.20 -10.04 -23.00
N PHE A 184 -3.20 -10.80 -23.43
CA PHE A 184 -1.82 -10.33 -23.38
C PHE A 184 -1.43 -10.01 -24.83
N THR A 185 -1.00 -8.78 -25.03
CA THR A 185 -0.64 -8.19 -26.32
C THR A 185 0.66 -8.78 -26.88
N ARG A 186 0.71 -8.80 -28.21
CA ARG A 186 1.82 -9.20 -29.10
C ARG A 186 3.17 -8.59 -28.69
N ASP A 187 4.24 -9.36 -28.86
CA ASP A 187 5.26 -9.15 -29.91
C ASP A 187 6.08 -10.45 -30.07
N ARG A 188 5.89 -11.22 -31.15
CA ARG A 188 6.69 -11.22 -32.39
C ARG A 188 8.20 -11.29 -32.15
N LEU A 189 8.73 -12.51 -32.01
CA LEU A 189 10.06 -12.85 -32.54
C LEU A 189 10.02 -14.21 -33.23
N HIS A 190 10.49 -14.19 -34.48
CA HIS A 190 10.69 -15.34 -35.35
C HIS A 190 11.75 -16.27 -34.75
N LEU A 191 11.47 -17.57 -34.76
CA LEU A 191 12.48 -18.63 -34.75
C LEU A 191 12.74 -19.02 -36.20
N PRO A 192 14.00 -19.15 -36.64
CA PRO A 192 14.35 -20.12 -37.66
C PRO A 192 14.79 -21.44 -37.03
N SER A 193 14.43 -22.47 -37.77
CA SER A 193 14.54 -23.90 -37.56
C SER A 193 15.97 -24.44 -37.49
N CYS A 194 16.11 -25.45 -36.62
CA CYS A 194 16.76 -26.75 -36.82
C CYS A 194 17.93 -26.86 -37.82
N GLY A 195 19.08 -27.32 -37.33
CA GLY A 195 20.14 -27.90 -38.14
C GLY A 195 21.17 -28.62 -37.26
N CYS A 196 20.99 -29.92 -37.07
CA CYS A 196 21.94 -30.81 -36.41
C CYS A 196 23.26 -30.88 -37.19
N SER A 197 24.43 -30.92 -36.52
CA SER A 197 25.41 -32.01 -36.64
C SER A 197 26.67 -31.77 -35.80
N SER A 198 27.14 -32.88 -35.23
CA SER A 198 28.28 -33.08 -34.36
C SER A 198 29.63 -32.69 -34.96
N THR A 199 30.57 -32.18 -34.15
CA THR A 199 31.96 -32.71 -34.02
C THR A 199 32.79 -31.94 -32.99
N ALA A 200 33.51 -32.71 -32.16
CA ALA A 200 34.85 -32.52 -31.61
C ALA A 200 35.32 -31.17 -30.98
N LEU A 201 35.80 -31.31 -29.74
CA LEU A 201 36.70 -30.46 -28.93
C LEU A 201 37.99 -30.00 -29.67
N PRO A 202 38.97 -29.31 -29.02
CA PRO A 202 38.97 -28.18 -28.06
C PRO A 202 40.00 -27.08 -28.49
N CYS A 203 40.04 -25.91 -27.85
CA CYS A 203 41.28 -25.29 -27.32
C CYS A 203 41.14 -23.84 -26.87
N SER A 204 41.86 -23.58 -25.78
CA SER A 204 42.27 -22.30 -25.19
C SER A 204 42.98 -21.37 -26.18
N ARG A 205 42.73 -20.04 -26.10
CA ARG A 205 43.77 -19.01 -25.95
C ARG A 205 43.22 -17.57 -26.01
N TYR A 206 43.55 -16.80 -24.96
CA TYR A 206 44.21 -15.48 -25.00
C TYR A 206 43.59 -14.33 -25.82
N LEU A 207 43.13 -13.27 -25.13
CA LEU A 207 43.86 -11.99 -24.97
C LEU A 207 42.98 -10.90 -24.34
N SER A 208 43.51 -10.30 -23.27
CA SER A 208 43.16 -8.96 -22.78
C SER A 208 43.46 -7.88 -23.83
N VAL A 209 42.89 -6.68 -23.68
CA VAL A 209 43.58 -5.37 -23.60
C VAL A 209 42.64 -4.18 -23.91
N HIS A 210 42.61 -3.26 -22.93
CA HIS A 210 42.48 -1.79 -22.91
C HIS A 210 41.42 -0.96 -23.70
N SER A 211 40.82 -0.06 -22.90
CA SER A 211 40.68 1.40 -23.04
C SER A 211 40.48 2.04 -24.42
N THR A 212 39.49 2.93 -24.52
CA THR A 212 39.75 4.39 -24.53
C THR A 212 38.46 5.19 -24.46
N GLU A 213 38.55 6.29 -23.71
CA GLU A 213 37.65 7.45 -23.72
C GLU A 213 37.47 8.01 -25.14
N ARG A 214 36.35 8.69 -25.38
CA ARG A 214 36.38 9.95 -26.14
C ARG A 214 35.16 10.81 -25.86
N ASP A 215 35.48 12.01 -25.43
CA ASP A 215 34.65 13.19 -25.31
C ASP A 215 34.12 13.71 -26.65
N THR A 216 33.21 14.69 -26.51
CA THR A 216 32.83 15.76 -27.44
C THR A 216 31.91 15.45 -28.63
N CYS A 217 30.68 15.97 -28.53
CA CYS A 217 30.21 17.10 -29.35
C CYS A 217 29.36 18.02 -28.45
#